data_AF-A0A6I4KSL0-F1
#
_entry.id   AF-A0A6I4KSL0-F1
#
_cell.length_a   1.000
_cell.length_b   1.000
_cell.length_c   1.000
_cell.angle_alpha   90.00
_cell.angle_beta   90.00
_cell.angle_gamma   90.00
#
_symmetry.space_group_name_H-M   'P 1'
#
loop_
_entity.id
_entity.type
_entity.pdbx_description
1 polymer ?
#
loop_
_entity_poly.entity_id
_entity_poly.type
_entity_poly.pdbx_seq_one_letter_code
_entity_poly.pdbx_strand_id
1 'polypeptide(L)'
;MKMARASEQDLECANQVASCLDQLIDGYVPECMTTGDDFEWLDVDDAEQCQRVLLKLIEIAKGGSMSRATFGMAVLLDPRNKILDPADDCLALHPTLAGLLNNLAPTP
;
A
#
# COMPACT_ATOMS: atom_id res chain seq x y z
N MET A 1 14.75 13.20 0.00
CA MET A 1 14.25 13.09 -1.39
C MET A 1 12.84 13.69 -1.42
N LYS A 2 12.38 14.31 -2.52
CA LYS A 2 11.00 14.81 -2.64
C LYS A 2 10.20 13.90 -3.56
N MET A 3 8.93 13.66 -3.23
CA MET A 3 8.00 12.85 -4.02
C MET A 3 6.61 13.47 -4.00
N ALA A 4 5.84 13.26 -5.08
CA ALA A 4 4.44 13.62 -5.10
C ALA A 4 3.65 12.78 -4.09
N ARG A 5 2.76 13.42 -3.33
CA ARG A 5 1.84 12.73 -2.41
C ARG A 5 0.93 11.78 -3.18
N ALA A 6 0.69 10.58 -2.64
CA ALA A 6 -0.31 9.65 -3.14
C ALA A 6 -1.72 10.24 -3.00
N SER A 7 -2.53 10.16 -4.05
CA SER A 7 -3.96 10.48 -4.01
C SER A 7 -4.74 9.37 -3.31
N GLU A 8 -6.00 9.62 -2.96
CA GLU A 8 -6.90 8.58 -2.45
C GLU A 8 -7.04 7.42 -3.44
N GLN A 9 -7.12 7.74 -4.74
CA GLN A 9 -7.18 6.75 -5.81
C GLN A 9 -5.91 5.88 -5.89
N ASP A 10 -4.74 6.43 -5.59
CA ASP A 10 -3.50 5.64 -5.52
C ASP A 10 -3.50 4.65 -4.36
N LEU A 11 -4.00 5.10 -3.21
CA LEU A 11 -4.08 4.29 -1.99
C LEU A 11 -5.10 3.16 -2.19
N GLU A 12 -6.27 3.47 -2.77
CA GLU A 12 -7.29 2.47 -3.09
C GLU A 12 -6.74 1.41 -4.06
N CYS A 13 -6.08 1.84 -5.14
CA CYS A 13 -5.42 0.95 -6.09
C CYS A 13 -4.37 0.05 -5.40
N ALA A 14 -3.52 0.62 -4.54
CA ALA A 14 -2.51 -0.15 -3.81
C ALA A 14 -3.14 -1.18 -2.85
N ASN A 15 -4.18 -0.78 -2.12
CA ASN A 15 -4.90 -1.66 -1.18
C ASN A 15 -5.61 -2.80 -1.90
N GLN A 16 -6.28 -2.52 -3.03
CA GLN A 16 -6.96 -3.55 -3.82
C GLN A 16 -5.96 -4.57 -4.37
N VAL A 17 -4.82 -4.13 -4.90
CA VAL A 17 -3.78 -5.07 -5.36
C VAL A 17 -3.22 -5.90 -4.20
N ALA A 18 -2.92 -5.27 -3.06
CA ALA A 18 -2.45 -5.99 -1.88
C ALA A 18 -3.45 -7.07 -1.44
N SER A 19 -4.74 -6.72 -1.33
CA SER A 19 -5.80 -7.66 -0.97
C SER A 19 -5.96 -8.81 -1.97
N CYS A 20 -5.76 -8.56 -3.27
CA CYS A 20 -5.75 -9.63 -4.27
C CYS A 20 -4.55 -10.56 -4.08
N LEU A 21 -3.37 -10.01 -3.79
CA LEU A 21 -2.18 -10.81 -3.57
C LEU A 21 -2.28 -11.68 -2.30
N ASP A 22 -2.88 -11.15 -1.22
CA ASP A 22 -3.11 -11.93 0.00
C ASP A 22 -3.99 -13.16 -0.28
N GLN A 23 -5.08 -13.00 -1.04
CA GLN A 23 -5.94 -14.12 -1.44
C GLN A 23 -5.23 -15.15 -2.31
N LEU A 24 -4.40 -14.69 -3.26
CA LEU A 24 -3.58 -15.58 -4.09
C LEU A 24 -2.55 -16.36 -3.26
N ILE A 25 -1.95 -15.72 -2.24
CA ILE A 25 -1.04 -16.37 -1.28
C ILE A 25 -1.78 -17.45 -0.49
N ASP A 26 -3.03 -17.20 -0.11
CA ASP A 26 -3.89 -18.16 0.59
C ASP A 26 -4.43 -19.28 -0.33
N GLY A 27 -4.15 -19.22 -1.64
CA GLY A 27 -4.50 -20.25 -2.62
C GLY A 27 -5.84 -20.03 -3.31
N TYR A 28 -6.42 -18.83 -3.23
CA TYR A 28 -7.71 -18.50 -3.83
C TYR A 28 -7.56 -17.53 -5.00
N VAL A 29 -8.43 -17.66 -6.00
CA VAL A 29 -8.66 -16.60 -6.96
C VAL A 29 -9.34 -15.43 -6.22
N PRO A 30 -8.86 -14.18 -6.36
CA PRO A 30 -9.44 -13.05 -5.65
C PRO A 30 -10.94 -12.87 -5.88
N GLU A 31 -11.70 -12.57 -4.83
CA GLU A 31 -13.16 -12.39 -4.89
C GLU A 31 -13.62 -11.36 -5.94
N CYS A 32 -12.81 -10.32 -6.19
CA CYS A 32 -13.11 -9.32 -7.22
C CYS A 32 -12.97 -9.85 -8.67
N MET A 33 -12.52 -11.09 -8.84
CA MET A 33 -12.28 -11.80 -10.10
C MET A 33 -13.22 -12.99 -10.29
N THR A 34 -13.93 -13.43 -9.25
CA THR A 34 -14.88 -14.54 -9.31
C THR A 34 -16.28 -14.05 -9.68
N THR A 35 -17.10 -14.95 -10.23
CA THR A 35 -18.50 -14.68 -10.54
C THR A 35 -19.38 -15.67 -9.77
N GLY A 36 -19.87 -15.27 -8.60
CA GLY A 36 -20.74 -16.09 -7.75
C GLY A 36 -20.43 -15.90 -6.27
N ASP A 37 -21.22 -16.57 -5.43
CA ASP A 37 -21.05 -16.55 -3.97
C ASP A 37 -20.04 -17.61 -3.47
N ASP A 38 -19.56 -18.48 -4.37
CA ASP A 38 -18.60 -19.55 -4.06
C ASP A 38 -17.14 -19.09 -4.30
N PHE A 39 -16.22 -19.58 -3.47
CA PHE A 39 -14.79 -19.36 -3.62
C PHE A 39 -14.21 -20.26 -4.73
N GLU A 40 -13.23 -19.73 -5.46
CA GLU A 40 -12.51 -20.44 -6.51
C GLU A 40 -11.06 -20.67 -6.06
N TRP A 41 -10.60 -21.92 -6.11
CA TRP A 41 -9.19 -22.26 -5.81
C TRP A 41 -8.28 -21.84 -6.96
N LEU A 42 -7.12 -21.31 -6.61
CA LEU A 42 -6.06 -21.00 -7.55
C LEU A 42 -5.41 -22.30 -8.05
N ASP A 43 -5.44 -22.51 -9.37
CA ASP A 43 -4.66 -23.50 -10.09
C ASP A 43 -3.65 -22.78 -10.98
N VAL A 44 -2.37 -22.82 -10.59
CA VAL A 44 -1.29 -22.16 -11.33
C VAL A 44 -0.94 -22.83 -12.66
N ASP A 45 -1.42 -24.06 -12.88
CA ASP A 45 -1.26 -24.77 -14.15
C ASP A 45 -2.44 -24.51 -15.12
N ASP A 46 -3.54 -23.90 -14.64
CA ASP A 46 -4.63 -23.40 -15.48
C ASP A 46 -4.23 -22.04 -16.10
N ALA A 47 -3.80 -22.10 -17.37
CA ALA A 47 -3.37 -20.93 -18.12
C ALA A 47 -4.48 -19.88 -18.32
N GLU A 48 -5.74 -20.29 -18.45
CA GLU A 48 -6.86 -19.36 -18.65
C GLU A 48 -7.18 -18.64 -17.34
N GLN A 49 -7.18 -19.36 -16.21
CA GLN A 49 -7.35 -18.77 -14.88
C GLN A 49 -6.22 -17.79 -14.56
N CYS A 50 -4.97 -18.19 -14.79
CA CYS A 50 -3.80 -17.33 -14.61
C CYS A 50 -3.86 -16.06 -15.47
N GLN A 51 -4.28 -16.20 -16.74
CA GLN A 51 -4.44 -15.06 -17.62
C GLN A 51 -5.51 -14.09 -17.12
N ARG A 52 -6.66 -14.60 -16.66
CA ARG A 52 -7.74 -13.78 -16.09
C ARG A 52 -7.27 -13.01 -14.86
N VAL A 53 -6.60 -13.68 -13.92
CA VAL A 53 -6.04 -13.07 -12.71
C VAL A 53 -5.05 -11.96 -13.08
N LEU A 54 -4.10 -12.25 -13.97
CA LEU A 54 -3.08 -11.29 -14.39
C LEU A 54 -3.70 -10.06 -15.06
N LEU A 55 -4.67 -10.26 -15.96
CA LEU A 55 -5.35 -9.16 -16.64
C LEU A 55 -6.10 -8.27 -15.64
N LYS A 56 -6.78 -8.86 -14.64
CA LYS A 56 -7.49 -8.07 -13.63
C LYS A 56 -6.54 -7.32 -12.69
N LEU A 57 -5.43 -7.94 -12.26
CA LEU A 57 -4.39 -7.23 -11.49
C LEU A 57 -3.83 -6.03 -12.25
N ILE A 58 -3.58 -6.17 -13.56
CA ILE A 58 -3.13 -5.07 -14.42
C ILE A 58 -4.20 -3.98 -14.53
N GLU A 59 -5.47 -4.35 -14.67
CA GLU A 59 -6.60 -3.41 -14.70
C GLU A 59 -6.67 -2.57 -13.42
N ILE A 60 -6.64 -3.23 -12.25
CA ILE A 60 -6.67 -2.58 -10.94
C ILE A 60 -5.44 -1.67 -10.79
N ALA A 61 -4.24 -2.18 -11.11
CA ALA A 61 -2.99 -1.42 -10.99
C ALA A 61 -2.93 -0.19 -11.91
N LYS A 62 -3.67 -0.18 -13.03
CA LYS A 62 -3.81 0.99 -13.91
C LYS A 62 -4.78 2.04 -13.37
N GLY A 63 -5.58 1.70 -12.36
CA GLY A 63 -6.53 2.62 -11.72
C GLY A 63 -5.85 3.73 -10.92
N GLY A 64 -4.57 3.62 -10.58
CA GLY A 64 -3.81 4.60 -9.81
C GLY A 64 -2.30 4.40 -9.92
N SER A 65 -1.53 5.01 -9.02
CA SER A 65 -0.07 4.84 -8.94
C SER A 65 0.35 4.21 -7.62
N MET A 66 0.46 2.88 -7.62
CA MET A 66 1.00 2.12 -6.49
C MET A 66 2.40 2.57 -6.07
N SER A 67 3.21 3.02 -7.03
CA SER A 67 4.55 3.56 -6.76
C SER A 67 4.52 4.81 -5.90
N ARG A 68 3.50 5.69 -6.03
CA ARG A 68 3.36 6.87 -5.17
C ARG A 68 3.08 6.49 -3.72
N ALA A 69 2.31 5.42 -3.48
CA ALA A 69 2.07 4.91 -2.13
C ALA A 69 3.35 4.29 -1.54
N THR A 70 3.92 3.32 -2.25
CA THR A 70 5.08 2.53 -1.76
C THR A 70 6.35 3.36 -1.61
N PHE A 71 6.75 4.12 -2.63
CA PHE A 71 7.91 5.00 -2.50
C PHE A 71 7.61 6.22 -1.62
N GLY A 72 6.35 6.64 -1.50
CA GLY A 72 5.94 7.64 -0.52
C GLY A 72 6.29 7.20 0.91
N MET A 73 6.01 5.93 1.24
CA MET A 73 6.42 5.34 2.51
C MET A 73 7.93 5.24 2.65
N ALA A 74 8.66 4.84 1.60
CA ALA A 74 10.13 4.80 1.63
C ALA A 74 10.75 6.20 1.88
N VAL A 75 10.16 7.25 1.31
CA VAL A 75 10.56 8.64 1.58
C VAL A 75 10.19 9.02 3.01
N LEU A 76 9.03 8.63 3.53
CA LEU A 76 8.63 8.92 4.90
C LEU A 76 9.57 8.27 5.94
N LEU A 77 10.01 7.03 5.68
CA LEU A 77 10.92 6.24 6.52
C LEU A 77 12.40 6.61 6.35
N ASP A 78 12.78 7.41 5.35
CA ASP A 78 14.17 7.81 5.13
C ASP A 78 14.65 8.72 6.28
N PRO A 79 15.63 8.29 7.11
CA PRO A 79 16.06 9.04 8.29
C PRO A 79 16.65 10.41 7.93
N ARG A 80 17.11 10.61 6.69
CA ARG A 80 17.62 11.89 6.22
C ARG A 80 16.54 12.97 6.15
N ASN A 81 15.28 12.58 6.00
CA ASN A 81 14.15 13.52 5.98
C ASN A 81 13.71 13.94 7.39
N LYS A 82 14.13 13.22 8.44
CA LYS A 82 13.85 13.54 9.87
C LYS A 82 12.36 13.77 10.15
N ILE A 83 11.48 13.03 9.46
CA ILE A 83 10.03 13.09 9.68
C ILE A 83 9.65 12.14 10.80
N LEU A 84 10.01 10.86 10.67
CA LEU A 84 9.80 9.84 11.69
C LEU A 84 11.07 9.57 12.50
N ASP A 85 10.90 9.09 13.72
CA ASP A 85 12.01 8.61 14.56
C ASP A 85 12.47 7.22 14.07
N PRO A 86 13.71 7.08 13.56
CA PRO A 86 14.22 5.79 13.11
C PRO A 86 14.54 4.83 14.26
N ALA A 87 14.54 5.28 15.52
CA ALA A 87 14.78 4.46 16.70
C ALA A 87 13.49 3.98 17.37
N ASP A 88 12.32 4.40 16.88
CA ASP A 88 11.01 3.96 17.37
C ASP A 88 10.52 2.78 16.52
N ASP A 89 9.89 1.80 17.17
CA ASP A 89 9.29 0.63 16.51
C ASP A 89 7.93 0.96 15.85
N CYS A 90 7.44 2.19 16.04
CA CYS A 90 6.23 2.73 15.47
C CYS A 90 6.51 3.90 14.52
N LEU A 91 5.51 4.29 13.72
CA LEU A 91 5.57 5.51 12.91
C LEU A 91 5.41 6.77 13.78
N ALA A 92 6.38 7.02 14.67
CA ALA A 92 6.40 8.13 15.61
C ALA A 92 7.14 9.34 15.03
N LEU A 93 6.74 10.54 15.45
CA LEU A 93 7.35 11.79 14.98
C LEU A 93 8.80 11.91 15.49
N HIS A 94 9.73 12.34 14.61
CA HIS A 94 11.13 12.54 14.99
C HIS A 94 11.28 13.51 16.18
N PRO A 95 12.16 13.25 17.17
CA PRO A 95 12.25 14.05 18.40
C PRO A 95 12.45 15.56 18.17
N THR A 96 13.18 15.93 17.12
CA THR A 96 13.36 17.34 16.71
C THR A 96 12.02 18.00 16.36
N LEU A 97 11.15 17.34 15.59
CA LEU A 97 9.86 17.90 15.19
C LEU A 97 8.90 17.92 16.39
N ALA A 98 8.88 16.87 17.21
CA ALA A 98 8.09 16.83 18.43
C ALA A 98 8.46 17.97 19.40
N GLY A 99 9.76 18.21 19.61
CA GLY A 99 10.26 19.31 20.44
C GLY A 99 9.84 20.69 19.91
N LEU A 100 9.88 20.90 18.60
CA LEU A 100 9.43 22.15 17.98
C LEU A 100 7.93 22.39 18.20
N LEU A 101 7.09 21.35 18.02
CA LEU A 101 5.64 21.46 18.27
C LEU A 101 5.34 21.79 19.73
N ASN A 102 6.05 21.16 20.67
CA ASN A 102 5.88 21.43 22.10
C ASN A 102 6.25 22.88 22.46
N ASN A 103 7.27 23.46 21.81
CA ASN A 103 7.66 24.86 22.01
C ASN A 103 6.69 25.86 21.35
N LEU A 104 5.90 25.42 20.38
CA LEU A 104 4.88 26.23 19.70
C LEU A 104 3.52 26.17 20.40
N ALA A 105 3.27 25.18 21.24
CA ALA A 105 2.08 25.13 22.07
C ALA A 105 2.18 26.24 23.13
N PRO A 106 1.18 27.14 23.26
CA PRO A 106 1.17 28.09 24.36
C PRO A 106 1.14 27.30 25.67
N THR A 107 2.10 27.56 26.56
CA THR A 107 2.02 27.09 27.94
C THR A 107 0.71 27.57 28.55
N PRO A 108 -0.03 26.72 29.29
CA PRO A 108 -1.25 27.12 29.99
C PRO A 108 -1.01 28.28 30.95
#